data_AF-A0A7X9J923-F1
#
_entry.id   AF-A0A7X9J923-F1
#
_cell.length_a   1.000
_cell.length_b   1.000
_cell.length_c   1.000
_cell.angle_alpha   90.00
_cell.angle_beta   90.00
_cell.angle_gamma   90.00
#
_symmetry.space_group_name_H-M   'P 1'
#
loop_
_entity.id
_entity.type
_entity.pdbx_description
1 polymer ?
#
loop_
_entity_poly.entity_id
_entity_poly.type
_entity_poly.pdbx_seq_one_letter_code
_entity_poly.pdbx_strand_id
1 'polypeptide(L)'
;MKKKRTIGFLLAIVLGLAAALVYGWVIAPAGPKNTALASLRADYKADYVLMVAEAYPNQSDTLAAIEMLRQLNQNDPLKAVDQALVMAQQLNYTQTDLKQMVDLELRVRQYAGGQ
;
A
#
# COMPACT_ATOMS: atom_id res chain seq x y z
N MET A 1 -56.20 14.59 -10.09
CA MET A 1 -55.78 14.54 -8.67
C MET A 1 -54.55 13.66 -8.37
N LYS A 2 -54.09 12.76 -9.28
CA LYS A 2 -52.97 11.83 -9.01
C LYS A 2 -51.55 12.43 -9.10
N LYS A 3 -51.33 13.44 -9.96
CA LYS A 3 -49.99 14.04 -10.23
C LYS A 3 -49.36 14.80 -9.05
N LYS A 4 -50.15 15.49 -8.24
CA LYS A 4 -49.64 16.25 -7.07
C LYS A 4 -49.10 15.31 -5.97
N ARG A 5 -49.77 14.17 -5.76
CA ARG A 5 -49.35 13.16 -4.77
C ARG A 5 -48.04 12.47 -5.17
N THR A 6 -47.87 12.16 -6.45
CA THR A 6 -46.63 11.55 -6.96
C THR A 6 -45.45 12.52 -6.91
N ILE A 7 -45.68 13.82 -7.16
CA ILE A 7 -44.64 14.85 -7.04
C ILE A 7 -44.16 14.98 -5.59
N GLY A 8 -45.09 15.07 -4.63
CA GLY A 8 -44.71 15.12 -3.20
C GLY A 8 -43.96 13.88 -2.74
N PHE A 9 -44.36 12.69 -3.22
CA PHE A 9 -43.66 11.45 -2.93
C PHE A 9 -42.22 11.43 -3.47
N LEU A 10 -42.02 11.85 -4.73
CA LEU A 10 -40.67 11.98 -5.31
C LEU A 10 -39.82 13.01 -4.57
N LEU A 11 -40.42 14.14 -4.16
CA LEU A 11 -39.72 15.20 -3.44
C LEU A 11 -39.23 14.72 -2.06
N ALA A 12 -40.05 13.93 -1.35
CA ALA A 12 -39.64 13.31 -0.09
C ALA A 12 -38.48 12.31 -0.27
N ILE A 13 -38.48 11.52 -1.34
CA ILE A 13 -37.36 10.62 -1.66
C ILE A 13 -36.09 11.41 -1.94
N VAL A 14 -36.16 12.44 -2.77
CA VAL A 14 -35.00 13.29 -3.10
C VAL A 14 -34.44 13.95 -1.85
N LEU A 15 -35.30 14.48 -0.98
CA LEU A 15 -34.89 15.04 0.31
C LEU A 15 -34.22 14.00 1.21
N GLY A 16 -34.78 12.79 1.29
CA GLY A 16 -34.19 11.70 2.08
C GLY A 16 -32.81 11.28 1.56
N LEU A 17 -32.66 11.15 0.24
CA LEU A 17 -31.38 10.81 -0.39
C LEU A 17 -30.33 11.92 -0.19
N ALA A 18 -30.74 13.18 -0.37
CA ALA A 18 -29.87 14.33 -0.12
C ALA A 18 -29.40 14.37 1.35
N ALA A 19 -30.32 14.16 2.29
CA ALA A 19 -30.00 14.11 3.72
C ALA A 19 -29.06 12.95 4.06
N ALA A 20 -29.31 11.75 3.52
CA ALA A 20 -28.44 10.59 3.73
C ALA A 20 -27.03 10.80 3.16
N LEU A 21 -26.92 11.44 1.98
CA LEU A 21 -25.63 11.75 1.36
C LEU A 21 -24.85 12.79 2.16
N VAL A 22 -25.51 13.88 2.58
CA VAL A 22 -24.89 14.91 3.45
C VAL A 22 -24.41 14.28 4.76
N TYR A 23 -25.23 13.41 5.35
CA TYR A 23 -24.86 12.71 6.58
C TYR A 23 -23.63 11.81 6.37
N GLY A 24 -23.63 10.99 5.32
CA GLY A 24 -22.53 10.07 5.04
C GLY A 24 -21.23 10.74 4.61
N TRP A 25 -21.29 11.94 4.01
CA TRP A 25 -20.10 12.60 3.46
C TRP A 25 -19.55 13.72 4.36
N VAL A 26 -20.41 14.51 5.00
CA VAL A 26 -20.00 15.70 5.77
C VAL A 26 -19.98 15.43 7.27
N ILE A 27 -20.96 14.68 7.78
CA ILE A 27 -21.13 14.48 9.23
C ILE A 27 -20.34 13.25 9.71
N ALA A 28 -20.41 12.15 8.97
CA ALA A 28 -19.73 10.89 9.31
C ALA A 28 -18.97 10.30 8.12
N PRO A 29 -17.96 11.01 7.58
CA PRO A 29 -17.14 10.46 6.51
C PRO A 29 -16.44 9.18 7.00
N ALA A 30 -16.43 8.15 6.15
CA ALA A 30 -15.66 6.95 6.44
C ALA A 30 -14.17 7.30 6.51
N GLY A 31 -13.55 7.10 7.68
CA GLY A 31 -12.12 7.29 7.84
C GLY A 31 -11.31 6.36 6.92
N PRO A 32 -10.08 6.77 6.52
CA PRO A 32 -9.24 5.91 5.70
C PRO A 32 -8.92 4.62 6.46
N LYS A 33 -9.30 3.49 5.87
CA LYS A 33 -8.94 2.15 6.36
C LYS A 33 -7.67 1.71 5.63
N ASN A 34 -6.87 0.85 6.26
CA ASN A 34 -5.67 0.27 5.64
C ASN A 34 -4.63 1.33 5.23
N THR A 35 -4.26 2.19 6.17
CA THR A 35 -3.20 3.21 5.98
C THR A 35 -1.80 2.69 6.27
N ALA A 36 -1.68 1.45 6.77
CA ALA A 36 -0.40 0.84 7.07
C ALA A 36 0.33 0.41 5.79
N LEU A 37 1.65 0.53 5.76
CA LEU A 37 2.47 0.09 4.63
C LEU A 37 2.27 -1.41 4.30
N ALA A 38 2.05 -2.24 5.31
CA ALA A 38 1.71 -3.66 5.15
C ALA A 38 0.43 -3.91 4.33
N SER A 39 -0.46 -2.92 4.21
CA SER A 39 -1.72 -3.04 3.46
C SER A 39 -1.66 -2.53 2.02
N LEU A 40 -0.49 -2.07 1.56
CA LEU A 40 -0.27 -1.73 0.15
C LEU A 40 -0.51 -2.94 -0.77
N ARG A 41 -0.94 -2.65 -1.99
CA ARG A 41 -0.96 -3.63 -3.08
C ARG A 41 0.47 -4.06 -3.42
N ALA A 42 0.60 -5.25 -4.00
CA ALA A 42 1.89 -5.88 -4.26
C ALA A 42 2.82 -5.04 -5.17
N ASP A 43 2.26 -4.35 -6.16
CA ASP A 43 3.01 -3.41 -7.02
C ASP A 43 3.62 -2.26 -6.22
N TYR A 44 2.82 -1.59 -5.39
CA TYR A 44 3.35 -0.50 -4.55
C TYR A 44 4.32 -0.98 -3.46
N LYS A 45 4.17 -2.24 -3.00
CA LYS A 45 5.17 -2.85 -2.11
C LYS A 45 6.50 -3.06 -2.84
N ALA A 46 6.46 -3.47 -4.11
CA ALA A 46 7.67 -3.62 -4.91
C ALA A 46 8.38 -2.28 -5.13
N ASP A 47 7.62 -1.22 -5.45
CA ASP A 47 8.15 0.14 -5.53
C ASP A 47 8.78 0.60 -4.21
N TYR A 48 8.14 0.30 -3.08
CA TYR A 48 8.70 0.64 -1.77
C TYR A 48 10.00 -0.10 -1.49
N VAL A 49 10.09 -1.40 -1.82
CA VAL A 49 11.34 -2.16 -1.67
C VAL A 49 12.44 -1.58 -2.55
N LEU A 50 12.13 -1.17 -3.79
CA LEU A 50 13.09 -0.48 -4.66
C LEU A 50 13.56 0.83 -4.03
N MET A 51 12.65 1.67 -3.53
CA MET A 51 13.01 2.91 -2.83
C MET A 51 13.93 2.65 -1.62
N VAL A 52 13.69 1.57 -0.87
CA VAL A 52 14.58 1.17 0.25
C VAL A 52 15.94 0.73 -0.27
N ALA A 53 16.00 -0.02 -1.38
CA ALA A 53 17.25 -0.45 -1.99
C ALA A 53 18.10 0.74 -2.46
N GLU A 54 17.46 1.75 -3.04
CA GLU A 54 18.09 2.98 -3.51
C GLU A 54 18.52 3.91 -2.37
N ALA A 55 17.68 4.05 -1.34
CA ALA A 55 17.95 4.92 -0.19
C ALA A 55 19.09 4.40 0.70
N TYR A 56 19.27 3.07 0.76
CA TYR A 56 20.27 2.41 1.59
C TYR A 56 21.18 1.52 0.74
N PRO A 57 22.01 2.10 -0.15
CA PRO A 57 22.80 1.34 -1.12
C PRO A 57 24.04 0.68 -0.51
N ASN A 58 24.38 0.94 0.76
CA ASN A 58 25.61 0.43 1.39
C ASN A 58 25.33 -0.67 2.44
N GLN A 59 26.30 -1.54 2.65
CA GLN A 59 26.20 -2.62 3.64
C GLN A 59 26.14 -2.10 5.09
N SER A 60 26.76 -0.96 5.38
CA SER A 60 26.68 -0.30 6.69
C SER A 60 25.24 0.04 7.08
N ASP A 61 24.37 0.25 6.10
CA ASP A 61 23.01 0.74 6.29
C ASP A 61 21.98 -0.40 6.27
N THR A 62 22.43 -1.66 6.22
CA THR A 62 21.57 -2.85 6.11
C THR A 62 20.54 -2.91 7.24
N LEU A 63 20.92 -2.55 8.47
CA LEU A 63 20.00 -2.53 9.60
C LEU A 63 18.88 -1.49 9.42
N ALA A 64 19.20 -0.30 8.89
CA ALA A 64 18.21 0.73 8.60
C ALA A 64 17.26 0.28 7.48
N ALA A 65 17.78 -0.36 6.44
CA ALA A 65 16.97 -0.94 5.38
C ALA A 65 16.02 -2.03 5.93
N ILE A 66 16.50 -2.92 6.79
CA ILE A 66 15.68 -3.95 7.44
C ILE A 66 14.52 -3.31 8.22
N GLU A 67 14.78 -2.24 8.98
CA GLU A 67 13.72 -1.57 9.75
C GLU A 67 12.65 -0.96 8.84
N MET A 68 13.03 -0.41 7.68
CA MET A 68 12.08 0.04 6.67
C MET A 68 11.26 -1.11 6.08
N LEU A 69 11.89 -2.25 5.79
CA LEU A 69 11.22 -3.46 5.27
C LEU A 69 10.24 -4.06 6.27
N ARG A 70 10.50 -3.93 7.58
CA ARG A 70 9.57 -4.38 8.64
C ARG A 70 8.23 -3.62 8.64
N GLN A 71 8.18 -2.42 8.05
CA GLN A 71 6.91 -1.71 7.85
C GLN A 71 6.00 -2.40 6.82
N LEU A 72 6.58 -3.17 5.88
CA LEU A 72 5.83 -4.01 4.95
C LEU A 72 5.46 -5.36 5.56
N ASN A 73 6.40 -5.98 6.29
CA ASN A 73 6.19 -7.24 6.98
C ASN A 73 7.06 -7.32 8.24
N GLN A 74 6.43 -7.11 9.40
CA GLN A 74 7.11 -6.99 10.67
C GLN A 74 7.88 -8.25 11.10
N ASN A 75 7.39 -9.42 10.69
CA ASN A 75 7.91 -10.72 11.10
C ASN A 75 8.98 -11.25 10.15
N ASP A 76 8.92 -10.87 8.88
CA ASP A 76 9.78 -11.42 7.85
C ASP A 76 10.08 -10.38 6.76
N PRO A 77 11.06 -9.49 7.01
CA PRO A 77 11.45 -8.45 6.05
C PRO A 77 12.10 -9.05 4.80
N LEU A 78 12.75 -10.21 4.89
CA LEU A 78 13.34 -10.88 3.72
C LEU A 78 12.25 -11.34 2.75
N LYS A 79 11.19 -11.97 3.25
CA LYS A 79 10.04 -12.35 2.43
C LYS A 79 9.35 -11.17 1.75
N ALA A 80 9.38 -9.98 2.34
CA ALA A 80 8.87 -8.78 1.68
C ALA A 80 9.70 -8.43 0.43
N VAL A 81 11.03 -8.58 0.50
CA VAL A 81 11.93 -8.36 -0.64
C VAL A 81 11.75 -9.45 -1.70
N ASP A 82 11.65 -10.72 -1.30
CA ASP A 82 11.42 -11.84 -2.23
C ASP A 82 10.13 -11.65 -3.04
N GLN A 83 9.04 -11.27 -2.37
CA GLN A 83 7.76 -10.98 -3.02
C GLN A 83 7.84 -9.77 -3.95
N ALA A 84 8.56 -8.73 -3.54
CA ALA A 84 8.79 -7.54 -4.34
C ALA A 84 9.60 -7.87 -5.61
N LEU A 85 10.62 -8.72 -5.54
CA LEU A 85 11.40 -9.16 -6.69
C LEU A 85 10.56 -9.92 -7.71
N VAL A 86 9.69 -10.82 -7.25
CA VAL A 86 8.73 -11.52 -8.14
C VAL A 86 7.82 -10.52 -8.82
N MET A 87 7.30 -9.54 -8.08
CA MET A 87 6.42 -8.51 -8.63
C MET A 87 7.15 -7.59 -9.63
N ALA A 88 8.37 -7.17 -9.31
CA ALA A 88 9.21 -6.34 -10.17
C ALA A 88 9.50 -7.02 -11.52
N GLN A 89 9.72 -8.34 -11.52
CA GLN A 89 9.86 -9.12 -12.75
C GLN A 89 8.55 -9.14 -13.55
N GLN A 90 7.40 -9.36 -12.91
CA GLN A 90 6.09 -9.36 -13.58
C GLN A 90 5.73 -8.00 -14.20
N LEU A 91 6.16 -6.91 -13.55
CA LEU A 91 5.96 -5.56 -14.02
C LEU A 91 7.05 -5.05 -14.98
N ASN A 92 8.04 -5.89 -15.32
CA ASN A 92 9.14 -5.58 -16.23
C ASN A 92 9.99 -4.38 -15.77
N TYR A 93 10.40 -4.38 -14.49
CA TYR A 93 11.31 -3.37 -13.94
C TYR A 93 12.65 -3.41 -14.69
N THR A 94 13.39 -2.30 -14.67
CA THR A 94 14.65 -2.25 -15.40
C THR A 94 15.68 -3.19 -14.79
N GLN A 95 16.66 -3.61 -15.59
CA GLN A 95 17.74 -4.46 -15.10
C GLN A 95 18.54 -3.80 -13.97
N THR A 96 18.62 -2.47 -13.97
CA THR A 96 19.27 -1.69 -12.91
C THR A 96 18.49 -1.80 -11.60
N ASP A 97 17.18 -1.60 -11.65
CA ASP A 97 16.31 -1.65 -10.47
C ASP A 97 16.28 -3.06 -9.87
N LEU A 98 16.13 -4.08 -10.73
CA LEU A 98 16.19 -5.48 -10.32
C LEU A 98 17.52 -5.80 -9.65
N LYS A 99 18.63 -5.29 -10.17
CA LYS A 99 19.95 -5.49 -9.56
C LYS A 99 20.03 -4.87 -8.16
N GLN A 100 19.55 -3.64 -7.98
CA GLN A 100 19.55 -3.00 -6.66
C GLN A 100 18.70 -3.77 -5.64
N MET A 101 17.53 -4.26 -6.07
CA MET A 101 16.67 -5.07 -5.21
C MET A 101 17.29 -6.43 -4.84
N VAL A 102 18.00 -7.08 -5.78
CA VAL A 102 18.74 -8.33 -5.50
C VAL A 102 19.93 -8.07 -4.57
N ASP A 103 20.66 -6.97 -4.76
CA ASP A 103 21.76 -6.58 -3.88
C ASP A 103 21.24 -6.32 -2.46
N LEU A 104 20.06 -5.71 -2.32
CA LEU A 104 19.37 -5.56 -1.04
C LEU A 104 18.99 -6.92 -0.44
N GLU A 105 18.36 -7.82 -1.20
CA GLU A 105 17.97 -9.17 -0.77
C GLU A 105 19.18 -9.93 -0.18
N LEU A 106 20.29 -9.93 -0.91
CA LEU A 106 21.50 -10.64 -0.52
C LEU A 106 22.04 -10.16 0.83
N ARG A 107 22.10 -8.83 1.02
CA ARG A 107 22.58 -8.25 2.28
C ARG A 107 21.65 -8.53 3.44
N VAL A 108 20.34 -8.43 3.23
CA VAL A 108 19.34 -8.76 4.26
C VAL A 108 19.45 -10.23 4.65
N ARG A 109 19.59 -11.14 3.68
CA ARG A 109 19.78 -12.58 3.92
C ARG A 109 21.09 -12.85 4.67
N GLN A 110 22.18 -12.20 4.29
CA GLN A 110 23.47 -12.34 4.98
C GLN A 110 23.38 -11.88 6.44
N TYR A 111 22.69 -10.77 6.70
CA TYR A 111 22.48 -10.27 8.06
C TYR A 111 21.61 -11.23 8.88
N ALA A 112 20.55 -11.80 8.28
CA ALA A 112 19.65 -12.75 8.95
C ALA A 112 20.31 -14.12 9.23
N GLY A 113 21.19 -14.59 8.35
CA GLY A 113 21.93 -15.86 8.53
C GLY A 113 23.20 -15.74 9.37
N GLY A 114 23.63 -14.52 9.71
CA GLY A 114 24.76 -14.25 10.59
C GLY A 114 24.40 -14.08 12.08
N GLN A 115 23.11 -14.25 12.43
CA GLN A 115 22.60 -14.30 13.81
C GLN A 115 22.30 -15.75 14.20
#